data_AF-A0A3A5WEJ2-F1
#
_entry.id   AF-A0A3A5WEJ2-F1
#
_cell.length_a   1.000
_cell.length_b   1.000
_cell.length_c   1.000
_cell.angle_alpha   90.00
_cell.angle_beta   90.00
_cell.angle_gamma   90.00
#
_symmetry.space_group_name_H-M   'P 1'
#
loop_
_entity.id
_entity.type
_entity.pdbx_description
1 polymer ?
#
loop_
_entity_poly.entity_id
_entity_poly.type
_entity_poly.pdbx_seq_one_letter_code
_entity_poly.pdbx_strand_id
1 'polypeptide(L)'
;MTKTIRALALTLTLLLASLAGCVAEDDSTTPAEEVKPEFLDASDAGYTYASDVDNHRSLMLDLCDIKTAASESDWDTATQIYMNGKNAQKDDGSFRTLAGFAAASGKNHNYDAYYGMDGAIGGHIMQALNGDGDFAGTSDTVRYQGIAKLTANMGMVGYTIHEINAAVAKADAGNIDDDTGAPHNWDEGWAFFHGPDEHYGCSPAKVMEKRAADFGTADADGVAATFKATEQAMVDGLAALQAGDEAGYDAAAETVMKNIIITYSQATLKYTSKMDSTDSAEKYQAEGYAFWKTMEAYSAEHTNACINADGNVTYVGNGDATTCGENESFDAHYGADKINEILNLSDASMQGTSYDVAPHLEMVWAHYGITEADIGSMA
;
A
#
# COMPACT_ATOMS: atom_id res chain seq x y z
N MET A 1 -27.24 3.77 -2.78
CA MET A 1 -26.96 3.12 -4.08
C MET A 1 -25.45 3.19 -4.25
N THR A 2 -24.76 2.28 -3.59
CA THR A 2 -23.31 2.22 -3.45
C THR A 2 -22.77 1.69 -4.77
N LYS A 3 -22.11 2.54 -5.55
CA LYS A 3 -21.47 2.12 -6.80
C LYS A 3 -20.15 1.45 -6.43
N THR A 4 -20.10 0.15 -6.68
CA THR A 4 -18.97 -0.75 -6.60
C THR A 4 -17.74 -0.15 -7.28
N ILE A 5 -16.58 -0.21 -6.60
CA ILE A 5 -15.26 0.05 -7.18
C ILE A 5 -14.94 -1.11 -8.14
N ARG A 6 -15.61 -1.14 -9.30
CA ARG A 6 -15.26 -2.02 -10.42
C ARG A 6 -14.65 -1.16 -11.51
N ALA A 7 -13.39 -0.78 -11.32
CA ALA A 7 -12.58 -0.19 -12.37
C ALA A 7 -11.68 -1.28 -12.98
N LEU A 8 -12.09 -1.76 -14.16
CA LEU A 8 -11.31 -2.43 -15.21
C LEU A 8 -10.34 -3.57 -14.81
N ALA A 9 -10.78 -4.82 -15.00
CA ALA A 9 -9.89 -5.93 -15.36
C ALA A 9 -10.17 -6.35 -16.81
N LEU A 10 -9.28 -6.00 -17.74
CA LEU A 10 -9.40 -6.27 -19.18
C LEU A 10 -8.72 -7.61 -19.52
N THR A 11 -9.53 -8.58 -19.97
CA THR A 11 -9.23 -9.81 -20.75
C THR A 11 -7.76 -10.24 -20.95
N LEU A 12 -7.35 -11.34 -20.30
CA LEU A 12 -6.13 -12.10 -20.62
C LEU A 12 -6.47 -13.33 -21.48
N THR A 13 -5.66 -13.53 -22.53
CA THR A 13 -5.84 -14.57 -23.56
C THR A 13 -5.12 -15.86 -23.17
N LEU A 14 -5.84 -16.99 -23.15
CA LEU A 14 -5.32 -18.33 -22.87
C LEU A 14 -4.36 -18.80 -23.99
N LEU A 15 -3.12 -19.16 -23.66
CA LEU A 15 -2.19 -19.88 -24.53
C LEU A 15 -1.93 -21.29 -23.95
N LEU A 16 -2.38 -22.30 -24.69
CA LEU A 16 -2.11 -23.72 -24.47
C LEU A 16 -0.63 -24.03 -24.79
N ALA A 17 0.06 -24.68 -23.87
CA ALA A 17 1.33 -25.37 -24.15
C ALA A 17 1.18 -26.88 -23.91
N SER A 18 1.56 -27.63 -24.94
CA SER A 18 1.44 -29.08 -25.13
C SER A 18 2.37 -29.90 -24.23
N LEU A 19 1.88 -31.06 -23.77
CA LEU A 19 2.68 -32.14 -23.21
C LEU A 19 3.71 -32.67 -24.22
N ALA A 20 4.94 -32.90 -23.75
CA ALA A 20 5.84 -33.93 -24.24
C ALA A 20 6.78 -34.34 -23.10
N GLY A 21 6.64 -35.57 -22.61
CA GLY A 21 7.50 -36.13 -21.57
C GLY A 21 8.84 -36.64 -22.12
N CYS A 22 9.80 -36.85 -21.21
CA CYS A 22 10.79 -37.92 -21.27
C CYS A 22 11.33 -38.20 -19.86
N VAL A 23 11.43 -39.49 -19.56
CA VAL A 23 11.88 -40.14 -18.31
C VAL A 23 13.41 -40.10 -18.21
N ALA A 24 13.98 -39.82 -17.03
CA ALA A 24 15.27 -40.40 -16.60
C ALA A 24 15.51 -40.28 -15.08
N GLU A 25 15.71 -41.46 -14.47
CA GLU A 25 16.58 -41.85 -13.35
C GLU A 25 16.38 -41.25 -11.94
N ASP A 26 15.92 -42.16 -11.07
CA ASP A 26 15.75 -42.09 -9.61
C ASP A 26 17.12 -42.13 -8.91
N ASP A 27 17.62 -40.95 -8.50
CA ASP A 27 18.68 -40.85 -7.49
C ASP A 27 18.02 -40.46 -6.17
N SER A 28 17.83 -41.46 -5.30
CA SER A 28 17.21 -41.30 -3.99
C SER A 28 18.19 -40.61 -3.03
N THR A 29 18.45 -39.33 -3.24
CA THR A 29 18.89 -38.45 -2.17
C THR A 29 17.65 -38.00 -1.41
N THR A 30 17.48 -38.47 -0.17
CA THR A 30 16.57 -37.83 0.79
C THR A 30 16.85 -36.33 0.77
N PRO A 31 15.88 -35.47 0.38
CA PRO A 31 16.05 -34.03 0.49
C PRO A 31 16.39 -33.72 1.94
N ALA A 32 17.40 -32.88 2.18
CA ALA A 32 17.54 -32.27 3.49
C ALA A 32 16.21 -31.59 3.80
N GLU A 33 15.60 -31.88 4.95
CA GLU A 33 14.46 -31.09 5.43
C GLU A 33 14.93 -29.63 5.46
N GLU A 34 14.36 -28.82 4.57
CA GLU A 34 14.57 -27.39 4.56
C GLU A 34 14.09 -26.89 5.92
N VAL A 35 15.03 -26.39 6.74
CA VAL A 35 14.69 -25.93 8.09
C VAL A 35 13.98 -24.60 7.92
N LYS A 36 12.66 -24.68 7.80
CA LYS A 36 11.74 -23.54 7.80
C LYS A 36 12.04 -22.67 9.03
N PRO A 37 12.24 -21.34 8.86
CA PRO A 37 12.43 -20.43 9.98
C PRO A 37 11.31 -20.56 11.01
N GLU A 38 11.65 -20.51 12.31
CA GLU A 38 10.69 -20.71 13.41
C GLU A 38 9.55 -19.67 13.41
N PHE A 39 9.78 -18.48 12.86
CA PHE A 39 8.80 -17.40 12.76
C PHE A 39 7.72 -17.65 11.69
N LEU A 40 7.91 -18.65 10.81
CA LEU A 40 6.92 -19.01 9.82
C LEU A 40 5.99 -20.09 10.38
N ASP A 41 5.05 -19.69 11.22
CA ASP A 41 4.02 -20.60 11.73
C ASP A 41 2.78 -20.61 10.81
N ALA A 42 1.63 -21.09 11.29
CA ALA A 42 0.41 -21.20 10.50
C ALA A 42 -0.45 -19.91 10.49
N SER A 43 -0.11 -18.90 11.30
CA SER A 43 -0.99 -17.76 11.54
C SER A 43 -0.23 -16.54 12.03
N ASP A 44 -0.56 -15.37 11.50
CA ASP A 44 -0.07 -14.09 12.02
C ASP A 44 -1.23 -13.28 12.58
N ALA A 45 -1.05 -12.77 13.80
CA ALA A 45 -2.13 -12.19 14.61
C ALA A 45 -3.38 -13.09 14.65
N GLY A 46 -4.55 -12.58 14.29
CA GLY A 46 -5.81 -13.34 14.24
C GLY A 46 -6.07 -14.11 12.95
N TYR A 47 -5.15 -14.11 11.98
CA TYR A 47 -5.36 -14.67 10.64
C TYR A 47 -4.62 -15.99 10.45
N THR A 48 -5.33 -17.05 10.03
CA THR A 48 -4.73 -18.35 9.68
C THR A 48 -4.70 -18.51 8.16
N TYR A 49 -3.53 -18.79 7.60
CA TYR A 49 -3.34 -18.95 6.17
C TYR A 49 -4.00 -20.23 5.64
N ALA A 50 -4.61 -20.16 4.45
CA ALA A 50 -5.16 -21.32 3.75
C ALA A 50 -4.12 -22.04 2.88
N SER A 51 -3.06 -21.33 2.50
CA SER A 51 -2.02 -21.77 1.57
C SER A 51 -0.62 -21.44 2.07
N ASP A 52 0.41 -22.04 1.44
CA ASP A 52 1.80 -21.71 1.75
C ASP A 52 2.22 -20.40 1.05
N VAL A 53 2.38 -19.35 1.86
CA VAL A 53 2.89 -18.04 1.44
C VAL A 53 4.16 -17.64 2.21
N ASP A 54 4.92 -18.62 2.73
CA ASP A 54 6.10 -18.38 3.57
C ASP A 54 7.15 -17.50 2.89
N ASN A 55 7.31 -17.66 1.57
CA ASN A 55 8.22 -16.86 0.79
C ASN A 55 7.80 -15.38 0.72
N HIS A 56 6.50 -15.10 0.69
CA HIS A 56 5.97 -13.73 0.75
C HIS A 56 6.10 -13.14 2.15
N ARG A 57 5.79 -13.93 3.19
CA ARG A 57 5.96 -13.54 4.59
C ARG A 57 7.42 -13.16 4.90
N SER A 58 8.37 -13.88 4.32
CA SER A 58 9.82 -13.64 4.50
C SER A 58 10.30 -12.28 3.97
N LEU A 59 9.57 -11.65 3.04
CA LEU A 59 9.91 -10.31 2.52
C LEU A 59 9.79 -9.22 3.59
N MET A 60 9.04 -9.46 4.67
CA MET A 60 8.96 -8.52 5.78
C MET A 60 10.32 -8.34 6.48
N LEU A 61 11.15 -9.40 6.51
CA LEU A 61 12.51 -9.31 7.05
C LEU A 61 13.43 -8.51 6.11
N ASP A 62 13.29 -8.67 4.78
CA ASP A 62 13.98 -7.81 3.80
C ASP A 62 13.63 -6.34 4.02
N LEU A 63 12.36 -6.03 4.30
CA LEU A 63 11.91 -4.66 4.60
C LEU A 63 12.57 -4.12 5.89
N CYS A 64 12.66 -4.93 6.94
CA CYS A 64 13.37 -4.55 8.16
C CYS A 64 14.86 -4.30 7.92
N ASP A 65 15.51 -5.15 7.11
CA ASP A 65 16.93 -5.03 6.78
C ASP A 65 17.20 -3.78 5.93
N ILE A 66 16.36 -3.48 4.93
CA ILE A 66 16.43 -2.24 4.12
C ILE A 66 16.34 -1.01 5.01
N LYS A 67 15.36 -0.99 5.93
CA LYS A 67 15.18 0.13 6.85
C LYS A 67 16.39 0.32 7.76
N THR A 68 16.99 -0.79 8.22
CA THR A 68 18.20 -0.76 9.06
C THR A 68 19.37 -0.17 8.30
N ALA A 69 19.67 -0.70 7.11
CA ALA A 69 20.73 -0.19 6.24
C ALA A 69 20.54 1.30 5.91
N ALA A 70 19.33 1.69 5.53
CA ALA A 70 19.01 3.08 5.22
C ALA A 70 19.17 4.01 6.44
N SER A 71 18.90 3.53 7.66
CA SER A 71 19.09 4.33 8.88
C SER A 71 20.57 4.61 9.19
N GLU A 72 21.47 3.78 8.66
CA GLU A 72 22.93 3.91 8.76
C GLU A 72 23.53 4.64 7.54
N SER A 73 22.68 5.14 6.64
CA SER A 73 23.08 5.71 5.33
C SER A 73 23.82 4.74 4.42
N ASP A 74 23.63 3.43 4.63
CA ASP A 74 24.14 2.38 3.74
C ASP A 74 23.15 2.14 2.59
N TRP A 75 23.14 3.10 1.66
CA TRP A 75 22.26 3.09 0.49
C TRP A 75 22.52 1.91 -0.45
N ASP A 76 23.78 1.48 -0.52
CA ASP A 76 24.19 0.35 -1.37
C ASP A 76 23.60 -0.94 -0.82
N THR A 77 23.73 -1.22 0.48
CA THR A 77 23.12 -2.40 1.10
C THR A 77 21.59 -2.35 1.01
N ALA A 78 20.96 -1.20 1.28
CA ALA A 78 19.51 -1.04 1.12
C ALA A 78 19.05 -1.35 -0.32
N THR A 79 19.79 -0.86 -1.32
CA THR A 79 19.49 -1.11 -2.74
C THR A 79 19.72 -2.57 -3.11
N GLN A 80 20.78 -3.20 -2.62
CA GLN A 80 21.06 -4.62 -2.87
C GLN A 80 19.96 -5.52 -2.33
N ILE A 81 19.48 -5.28 -1.10
CA ILE A 81 18.39 -6.08 -0.51
C ILE A 81 17.09 -5.86 -1.30
N TYR A 82 16.76 -4.62 -1.65
CA TYR A 82 15.56 -4.32 -2.44
C TYR A 82 15.55 -5.04 -3.80
N MET A 83 16.68 -4.96 -4.53
CA MET A 83 16.80 -5.48 -5.88
C MET A 83 16.97 -6.99 -5.94
N ASN A 84 17.75 -7.56 -5.02
CA ASN A 84 18.20 -8.94 -5.10
C ASN A 84 17.59 -9.85 -4.04
N GLY A 85 16.88 -9.30 -3.06
CA GLY A 85 16.34 -10.05 -1.92
C GLY A 85 17.43 -10.57 -0.99
N LYS A 86 17.03 -11.02 0.20
CA LYS A 86 17.95 -11.62 1.18
C LYS A 86 17.34 -12.77 1.98
N ASN A 87 16.06 -12.69 2.31
CA ASN A 87 15.43 -13.61 3.26
C ASN A 87 14.36 -14.54 2.61
N ALA A 88 13.92 -14.25 1.38
CA ALA A 88 12.88 -15.01 0.68
C ALA A 88 13.47 -15.93 -0.43
N GLN A 89 14.26 -16.93 -0.05
CA GLN A 89 14.89 -17.86 -1.00
C GLN A 89 13.87 -18.87 -1.56
N LYS A 90 13.90 -19.13 -2.86
CA LYS A 90 13.11 -20.16 -3.55
C LYS A 90 13.93 -21.44 -3.71
N ASP A 91 13.26 -22.53 -4.06
CA ASP A 91 13.86 -23.86 -4.29
C ASP A 91 14.99 -23.85 -5.33
N ASP A 92 14.92 -22.96 -6.33
CA ASP A 92 15.95 -22.82 -7.37
C ASP A 92 17.19 -22.02 -6.90
N GLY A 93 17.21 -21.60 -5.63
CA GLY A 93 18.25 -20.80 -5.00
C GLY A 93 18.16 -19.30 -5.28
N SER A 94 17.25 -18.87 -6.18
CA SER A 94 16.98 -17.44 -6.40
C SER A 94 16.11 -16.86 -5.28
N PHE A 95 16.01 -15.54 -5.20
CA PHE A 95 15.19 -14.87 -4.19
C PHE A 95 13.95 -14.24 -4.81
N ARG A 96 12.84 -14.22 -4.07
CA ARG A 96 11.80 -13.20 -4.29
C ARG A 96 12.35 -11.86 -3.83
N THR A 97 11.97 -10.79 -4.54
CA THR A 97 12.53 -9.47 -4.29
C THR A 97 11.43 -8.43 -4.29
N LEU A 98 11.55 -7.43 -3.41
CA LEU A 98 10.62 -6.31 -3.36
C LEU A 98 10.59 -5.54 -4.70
N ALA A 99 11.74 -5.45 -5.38
CA ALA A 99 11.82 -4.90 -6.73
C ALA A 99 11.01 -5.71 -7.76
N GLY A 100 11.08 -7.04 -7.70
CA GLY A 100 10.38 -7.93 -8.63
C GLY A 100 8.86 -7.89 -8.46
N PHE A 101 8.39 -7.60 -7.25
CA PHE A 101 7.00 -7.22 -7.05
C PHE A 101 6.76 -5.86 -7.68
N ALA A 102 7.46 -4.82 -7.21
CA ALA A 102 7.30 -3.41 -7.57
C ALA A 102 7.43 -3.05 -9.06
N ALA A 103 8.04 -3.93 -9.87
CA ALA A 103 8.24 -3.76 -11.30
C ALA A 103 7.32 -4.66 -12.12
N ALA A 104 6.40 -4.08 -12.91
CA ALA A 104 5.92 -4.59 -14.20
C ALA A 104 4.62 -3.90 -14.64
N SER A 105 4.33 -3.98 -15.94
CA SER A 105 3.00 -3.77 -16.50
C SER A 105 2.00 -4.86 -16.04
N GLY A 106 0.72 -4.51 -15.91
CA GLY A 106 -0.35 -5.49 -15.72
C GLY A 106 -0.59 -5.91 -14.26
N LYS A 107 -0.14 -5.10 -13.31
CA LYS A 107 -0.49 -5.26 -11.90
C LYS A 107 -1.92 -4.75 -11.65
N ASN A 108 -2.67 -5.49 -10.83
CA ASN A 108 -4.03 -5.13 -10.40
C ASN A 108 -4.03 -4.05 -9.29
N HIS A 109 -3.22 -3.01 -9.44
CA HIS A 109 -3.20 -1.83 -8.58
C HIS A 109 -3.30 -0.56 -9.43
N ASN A 110 -3.89 0.51 -8.89
CA ASN A 110 -4.22 1.70 -9.69
C ASN A 110 -3.02 2.64 -9.97
N TYR A 111 -1.86 2.40 -9.35
CA TYR A 111 -0.72 3.31 -9.41
C TYR A 111 -0.18 3.54 -10.81
N ASP A 112 0.00 2.49 -11.61
CA ASP A 112 0.62 2.62 -12.94
C ASP A 112 -0.28 3.41 -13.89
N ALA A 113 -1.59 3.15 -13.85
CA ALA A 113 -2.57 3.89 -14.62
C ALA A 113 -2.63 5.35 -14.18
N TYR A 114 -2.62 5.61 -12.88
CA TYR A 114 -2.65 6.95 -12.31
C TYR A 114 -1.41 7.78 -12.70
N TYR A 115 -0.21 7.22 -12.56
CA TYR A 115 1.04 7.89 -12.91
C TYR A 115 1.38 7.83 -14.40
N GLY A 116 0.61 7.08 -15.20
CA GLY A 116 0.92 6.82 -16.61
C GLY A 116 2.29 6.16 -16.80
N MET A 117 2.71 5.32 -15.84
CA MET A 117 4.05 4.74 -15.76
C MET A 117 3.96 3.29 -15.29
N ASP A 118 4.43 2.35 -16.11
CA ASP A 118 4.56 0.94 -15.70
C ASP A 118 5.56 0.82 -14.54
N GLY A 119 5.19 0.09 -13.48
CA GLY A 119 6.03 -0.07 -12.30
C GLY A 119 6.23 1.22 -11.51
N ALA A 120 5.20 2.09 -11.44
CA ALA A 120 5.28 3.39 -10.79
C ALA A 120 5.71 3.28 -9.31
N ILE A 121 5.24 2.26 -8.59
CA ILE A 121 5.66 1.97 -7.21
C ILE A 121 7.18 1.79 -7.13
N GLY A 122 7.73 0.91 -7.98
CA GLY A 122 9.18 0.68 -8.04
C GLY A 122 9.94 1.94 -8.44
N GLY A 123 9.41 2.72 -9.37
CA GLY A 123 9.96 4.01 -9.78
C GLY A 123 10.15 4.98 -8.60
N HIS A 124 9.12 5.18 -7.77
CA HIS A 124 9.21 6.06 -6.61
C HIS A 124 10.19 5.54 -5.54
N ILE A 125 10.19 4.23 -5.26
CA ILE A 125 11.14 3.63 -4.30
C ILE A 125 12.58 3.78 -4.80
N MET A 126 12.81 3.54 -6.09
CA MET A 126 14.13 3.66 -6.70
C MET A 126 14.64 5.09 -6.72
N GLN A 127 13.78 6.10 -6.85
CA GLN A 127 14.20 7.50 -6.72
C GLN A 127 14.82 7.79 -5.35
N ALA A 128 14.21 7.29 -4.28
CA ALA A 128 14.78 7.41 -2.93
C ALA A 128 16.08 6.60 -2.78
N LEU A 129 16.11 5.36 -3.27
CA LEU A 129 17.29 4.49 -3.21
C LEU A 129 18.47 5.06 -3.99
N ASN A 130 18.24 5.72 -5.14
CA ASN A 130 19.29 6.34 -5.95
C ASN A 130 19.64 7.76 -5.50
N GLY A 131 18.74 8.45 -4.79
CA GLY A 131 18.86 9.88 -4.50
C GLY A 131 18.67 10.74 -5.74
N ASP A 132 17.77 10.33 -6.63
CA ASP A 132 17.39 11.05 -7.85
C ASP A 132 15.88 11.39 -7.85
N GLY A 133 15.37 11.96 -8.95
CA GLY A 133 13.98 12.37 -9.06
C GLY A 133 13.56 13.33 -7.95
N ASP A 134 12.47 13.02 -7.24
CA ASP A 134 11.96 13.82 -6.11
C ASP A 134 12.96 13.88 -4.93
N PHE A 135 13.93 12.98 -4.87
CA PHE A 135 14.97 12.93 -3.84
C PHE A 135 16.28 13.60 -4.27
N ALA A 136 16.37 14.14 -5.49
CA ALA A 136 17.59 14.77 -5.99
C ALA A 136 18.02 15.97 -5.13
N GLY A 137 19.23 15.92 -4.59
CA GLY A 137 19.79 17.01 -3.78
C GLY A 137 19.18 17.14 -2.37
N THR A 138 18.34 16.18 -1.95
CA THR A 138 17.79 16.14 -0.59
C THR A 138 18.83 15.68 0.44
N SER A 139 18.56 15.89 1.72
CA SER A 139 19.43 15.44 2.81
C SER A 139 19.36 13.92 3.01
N ASP A 140 20.38 13.34 3.66
CA ASP A 140 20.37 11.92 4.06
C ASP A 140 19.16 11.58 4.94
N THR A 141 18.70 12.54 5.76
CA THR A 141 17.48 12.39 6.58
C THR A 141 16.25 12.17 5.70
N VAL A 142 16.06 13.01 4.67
CA VAL A 142 14.93 12.92 3.74
C VAL A 142 15.03 11.63 2.94
N ARG A 143 16.22 11.28 2.45
CA ARG A 143 16.45 10.04 1.69
C ARG A 143 16.15 8.79 2.52
N TYR A 144 16.61 8.74 3.77
CA TYR A 144 16.27 7.66 4.71
C TYR A 144 14.75 7.53 4.90
N GLN A 145 14.04 8.65 5.13
CA GLN A 145 12.58 8.59 5.25
C GLN A 145 11.93 8.09 3.96
N GLY A 146 12.37 8.56 2.79
CA GLY A 146 11.92 8.07 1.49
C GLY A 146 12.03 6.56 1.37
N ILE A 147 13.24 6.02 1.56
CA ILE A 147 13.51 4.58 1.45
C ILE A 147 12.66 3.79 2.44
N ALA A 148 12.67 4.17 3.72
CA ALA A 148 11.98 3.43 4.77
C ALA A 148 10.45 3.49 4.63
N LYS A 149 9.89 4.63 4.22
CA LYS A 149 8.44 4.83 4.15
C LYS A 149 7.85 4.42 2.82
N LEU A 150 8.47 4.71 1.68
CA LEU A 150 7.94 4.28 0.39
C LEU A 150 7.97 2.76 0.27
N THR A 151 9.07 2.10 0.66
CA THR A 151 9.16 0.63 0.57
C THR A 151 8.11 -0.04 1.46
N ALA A 152 7.98 0.42 2.71
CA ALA A 152 7.03 -0.18 3.66
C ALA A 152 5.58 0.15 3.34
N ASN A 153 5.27 1.36 2.88
CA ASN A 153 3.88 1.81 2.74
C ASN A 153 3.43 1.71 1.28
N MET A 154 3.95 2.55 0.39
CA MET A 154 3.57 2.52 -1.02
C MET A 154 3.84 1.15 -1.66
N GLY A 155 5.01 0.57 -1.38
CA GLY A 155 5.40 -0.77 -1.81
C GLY A 155 4.46 -1.84 -1.29
N MET A 156 4.57 -2.17 0.00
CA MET A 156 3.82 -3.31 0.55
C MET A 156 2.30 -3.15 0.47
N VAL A 157 1.74 -1.94 0.71
CA VAL A 157 0.30 -1.73 0.57
C VAL A 157 -0.15 -1.82 -0.88
N GLY A 158 0.65 -1.33 -1.83
CA GLY A 158 0.37 -1.51 -3.25
C GLY A 158 0.28 -2.98 -3.63
N TYR A 159 1.12 -3.84 -3.05
CA TYR A 159 1.04 -5.30 -3.24
C TYR A 159 -0.10 -5.96 -2.48
N THR A 160 -0.40 -5.54 -1.26
CA THR A 160 -1.63 -5.96 -0.57
C THR A 160 -2.86 -5.72 -1.45
N ILE A 161 -3.00 -4.54 -2.04
CA ILE A 161 -4.13 -4.20 -2.91
C ILE A 161 -4.08 -5.01 -4.22
N HIS A 162 -2.89 -5.18 -4.81
CA HIS A 162 -2.72 -6.03 -5.99
C HIS A 162 -3.26 -7.43 -5.76
N GLU A 163 -2.88 -8.06 -4.65
CA GLU A 163 -3.23 -9.45 -4.36
C GLU A 163 -4.70 -9.60 -3.96
N ILE A 164 -5.25 -8.65 -3.18
CA ILE A 164 -6.69 -8.61 -2.88
C ILE A 164 -7.52 -8.50 -4.17
N ASN A 165 -7.14 -7.61 -5.10
CA ASN A 165 -7.83 -7.48 -6.38
C ASN A 165 -7.64 -8.73 -7.27
N ALA A 166 -6.49 -9.39 -7.20
CA ALA A 166 -6.24 -10.65 -7.90
C ALA A 166 -7.10 -11.79 -7.34
N ALA A 167 -7.27 -11.86 -6.02
CA ALA A 167 -8.14 -12.83 -5.34
C ALA A 167 -9.59 -12.65 -5.79
N VAL A 168 -10.13 -11.42 -5.74
CA VAL A 168 -11.48 -11.10 -6.22
C VAL A 168 -11.65 -11.53 -7.68
N ALA A 169 -10.72 -11.14 -8.56
CA ALA A 169 -10.79 -11.50 -9.99
C ALA A 169 -10.71 -13.01 -10.23
N LYS A 170 -9.93 -13.77 -9.44
CA LYS A 170 -9.88 -15.23 -9.51
C LYS A 170 -11.17 -15.87 -9.00
N ALA A 171 -11.76 -15.36 -7.93
CA ALA A 171 -13.03 -15.84 -7.39
C ALA A 171 -14.19 -15.60 -8.36
N ASP A 172 -14.24 -14.43 -9.00
CA ASP A 172 -15.17 -14.10 -10.09
C ASP A 172 -15.06 -15.08 -11.26
N ALA A 173 -13.84 -15.56 -11.54
CA ALA A 173 -13.57 -16.58 -12.55
C ALA A 173 -13.85 -18.02 -12.08
N GLY A 174 -14.31 -18.21 -10.84
CA GLY A 174 -14.58 -19.50 -10.21
C GLY A 174 -13.32 -20.26 -9.75
N ASN A 175 -12.16 -19.61 -9.71
CA ASN A 175 -10.91 -20.20 -9.23
C ASN A 175 -10.74 -19.97 -7.72
N ILE A 176 -11.32 -20.87 -6.93
CA ILE A 176 -11.36 -20.80 -5.46
C ILE A 176 -10.50 -21.88 -4.77
N ASP A 177 -9.55 -22.47 -5.50
CA ASP A 177 -8.59 -23.43 -4.94
C ASP A 177 -7.68 -22.75 -3.90
N ASP A 178 -7.45 -23.39 -2.75
CA ASP A 178 -6.70 -22.76 -1.66
C ASP A 178 -5.25 -22.45 -2.06
N ASP A 179 -4.56 -23.40 -2.70
CA ASP A 179 -3.12 -23.32 -2.98
C ASP A 179 -2.77 -22.46 -4.21
N THR A 180 -3.70 -22.32 -5.16
CA THR A 180 -3.40 -21.67 -6.45
C THR A 180 -4.45 -20.65 -6.89
N GLY A 181 -5.61 -20.65 -6.24
CA GLY A 181 -6.77 -19.84 -6.57
C GLY A 181 -6.84 -18.53 -5.81
N ALA A 182 -8.06 -18.05 -5.57
CA ALA A 182 -8.30 -16.79 -4.90
C ALA A 182 -7.84 -16.74 -3.43
N PRO A 183 -8.06 -17.79 -2.60
CA PRO A 183 -7.51 -17.82 -1.23
C PRO A 183 -5.99 -17.62 -1.18
N HIS A 184 -5.24 -18.19 -2.13
CA HIS A 184 -3.78 -17.99 -2.19
C HIS A 184 -3.38 -16.52 -2.32
N ASN A 185 -3.99 -15.76 -3.25
CA ASN A 185 -3.68 -14.33 -3.35
C ASN A 185 -4.20 -13.55 -2.14
N TRP A 186 -5.29 -13.98 -1.53
CA TRP A 186 -5.77 -13.34 -0.31
C TRP A 186 -4.76 -13.50 0.84
N ASP A 187 -4.18 -14.69 1.00
CA ASP A 187 -3.08 -14.99 1.91
C ASP A 187 -1.82 -14.16 1.59
N GLU A 188 -1.44 -14.06 0.32
CA GLU A 188 -0.31 -13.20 -0.12
C GLU A 188 -0.55 -11.74 0.28
N GLY A 189 -1.80 -11.26 0.15
CA GLY A 189 -2.20 -9.92 0.58
C GLY A 189 -1.95 -9.66 2.07
N TRP A 190 -2.30 -10.63 2.94
CA TRP A 190 -2.01 -10.56 4.37
C TRP A 190 -0.50 -10.62 4.66
N ALA A 191 0.23 -11.46 3.95
CA ALA A 191 1.68 -11.57 4.07
C ALA A 191 2.39 -10.25 3.75
N PHE A 192 1.93 -9.50 2.74
CA PHE A 192 2.45 -8.16 2.46
C PHE A 192 2.02 -7.11 3.50
N PHE A 193 0.79 -7.20 4.01
CA PHE A 193 0.23 -6.17 4.89
C PHE A 193 0.73 -6.28 6.34
N HIS A 194 0.71 -7.49 6.88
CA HIS A 194 1.05 -7.79 8.27
C HIS A 194 2.43 -8.45 8.38
N GLY A 195 2.68 -9.48 7.55
CA GLY A 195 3.85 -10.34 7.62
C GLY A 195 3.93 -11.14 8.94
N PRO A 196 5.08 -11.76 9.25
CA PRO A 196 5.29 -12.47 10.51
C PRO A 196 5.15 -11.58 11.74
N ASP A 197 4.56 -12.11 12.83
CA ASP A 197 4.47 -11.43 14.14
C ASP A 197 5.83 -10.89 14.62
N GLU A 198 6.92 -11.65 14.39
CA GLU A 198 8.29 -11.33 14.74
C GLU A 198 8.84 -10.10 13.99
N HIS A 199 8.23 -9.75 12.86
CA HIS A 199 8.64 -8.65 11.98
C HIS A 199 7.56 -7.58 11.85
N TYR A 200 6.50 -7.68 12.65
CA TYR A 200 5.38 -6.75 12.70
C TYR A 200 5.82 -5.28 12.83
N GLY A 201 6.92 -4.99 13.53
CA GLY A 201 7.44 -3.63 13.69
C GLY A 201 7.79 -2.88 12.40
N CYS A 202 7.96 -3.59 11.29
CA CYS A 202 8.27 -3.05 9.96
C CYS A 202 7.05 -3.00 9.02
N SER A 203 5.93 -3.62 9.40
CA SER A 203 4.79 -3.83 8.51
C SER A 203 3.94 -2.55 8.31
N PRO A 204 3.18 -2.48 7.19
CA PRO A 204 2.07 -1.55 7.05
C PRO A 204 1.08 -1.58 8.21
N ALA A 205 0.73 -2.77 8.71
CA ALA A 205 -0.22 -2.94 9.79
C ALA A 205 0.20 -2.16 11.06
N LYS A 206 1.50 -2.09 11.37
CA LYS A 206 2.00 -1.28 12.50
C LYS A 206 1.74 0.21 12.37
N VAL A 207 1.53 0.71 11.15
CA VAL A 207 1.18 2.11 10.92
C VAL A 207 -0.22 2.41 11.41
N MET A 208 -1.16 1.47 11.29
CA MET A 208 -2.53 1.60 11.80
C MET A 208 -2.53 1.88 13.31
N GLU A 209 -1.76 1.12 14.09
CA GLU A 209 -1.61 1.36 15.53
C GLU A 209 -1.04 2.74 15.85
N LYS A 210 0.02 3.13 15.13
CA LYS A 210 0.66 4.44 15.34
C LYS A 210 -0.32 5.58 15.07
N ARG A 211 -1.10 5.48 13.99
CA ARG A 211 -2.10 6.49 13.62
C ARG A 211 -3.30 6.49 14.56
N ALA A 212 -3.75 5.33 14.99
CA ALA A 212 -4.82 5.26 15.97
C ALA A 212 -4.44 5.92 17.31
N ALA A 213 -3.20 5.72 17.77
CA ALA A 213 -2.67 6.42 18.93
C ALA A 213 -2.56 7.94 18.71
N ASP A 214 -2.16 8.37 17.51
CA ASP A 214 -2.06 9.79 17.17
C ASP A 214 -3.43 10.49 17.08
N PHE A 215 -4.51 9.78 16.75
CA PHE A 215 -5.85 10.36 16.46
C PHE A 215 -6.94 9.95 17.45
N GLY A 216 -6.59 9.21 18.49
CA GLY A 216 -7.56 8.73 19.49
C GLY A 216 -8.58 7.73 18.94
N THR A 217 -8.20 6.95 17.93
CA THR A 217 -9.06 5.93 17.28
C THR A 217 -8.66 4.49 17.65
N ALA A 218 -7.92 4.34 18.74
CA ALA A 218 -7.65 3.05 19.37
C ALA A 218 -8.73 2.72 20.41
N ASP A 219 -8.97 1.43 20.64
CA ASP A 219 -9.81 0.97 21.74
C ASP A 219 -9.10 1.11 23.11
N ALA A 220 -9.77 0.66 24.17
CA ALA A 220 -9.26 0.78 25.54
C ALA A 220 -7.97 -0.02 25.78
N ASP A 221 -7.69 -1.03 24.97
CA ASP A 221 -6.48 -1.85 25.03
C ASP A 221 -5.37 -1.31 24.12
N GLY A 222 -5.63 -0.20 23.40
CA GLY A 222 -4.69 0.44 22.49
C GLY A 222 -4.69 -0.17 21.09
N VAL A 223 -5.64 -1.04 20.77
CA VAL A 223 -5.76 -1.66 19.44
C VAL A 223 -6.44 -0.69 18.49
N ALA A 224 -5.83 -0.43 17.33
CA ALA A 224 -6.42 0.44 16.32
C ALA A 224 -7.75 -0.13 15.81
N ALA A 225 -8.80 0.70 15.75
CA ALA A 225 -10.07 0.31 15.16
C ALA A 225 -9.90 -0.15 13.70
N THR A 226 -9.03 0.52 12.94
CA THR A 226 -8.69 0.16 11.56
C THR A 226 -7.97 -1.19 11.47
N PHE A 227 -7.05 -1.50 12.39
CA PHE A 227 -6.36 -2.79 12.41
C PHE A 227 -7.33 -3.93 12.69
N LYS A 228 -8.14 -3.80 13.75
CA LYS A 228 -9.15 -4.79 14.12
C LYS A 228 -10.16 -5.05 13.00
N ALA A 229 -10.63 -3.99 12.34
CA ALA A 229 -11.55 -4.13 11.23
C ALA A 229 -10.89 -4.75 9.99
N THR A 230 -9.60 -4.50 9.76
CA THR A 230 -8.84 -5.09 8.66
C THR A 230 -8.56 -6.57 8.90
N GLU A 231 -8.12 -6.94 10.10
CA GLU A 231 -7.91 -8.35 10.49
C GLU A 231 -9.21 -9.15 10.33
N GLN A 232 -10.32 -8.65 10.86
CA GLN A 232 -11.62 -9.31 10.71
C GLN A 232 -12.04 -9.42 9.23
N ALA A 233 -11.86 -8.36 8.43
CA ALA A 233 -12.16 -8.39 7.01
C ALA A 233 -11.30 -9.42 6.27
N MET A 234 -10.03 -9.59 6.63
CA MET A 234 -9.16 -10.60 6.04
C MET A 234 -9.64 -12.02 6.40
N VAL A 235 -10.00 -12.27 7.65
CA VAL A 235 -10.56 -13.58 8.08
C VAL A 235 -11.90 -13.88 7.37
N ASP A 236 -12.83 -12.92 7.36
CA ASP A 236 -14.14 -13.09 6.73
C ASP A 236 -14.04 -13.20 5.21
N GLY A 237 -13.13 -12.44 4.60
CA GLY A 237 -12.84 -12.48 3.17
C GLY A 237 -12.30 -13.83 2.73
N LEU A 238 -11.35 -14.41 3.47
CA LEU A 238 -10.84 -15.75 3.17
C LEU A 238 -11.97 -16.80 3.20
N ALA A 239 -12.79 -16.78 4.25
CA ALA A 239 -13.92 -17.69 4.38
C ALA A 239 -14.96 -17.49 3.25
N ALA A 240 -15.21 -16.25 2.84
CA ALA A 240 -16.09 -15.92 1.73
C ALA A 240 -15.54 -16.41 0.38
N LEU A 241 -14.24 -16.26 0.13
CA LEU A 241 -13.58 -16.77 -1.06
C LEU A 241 -13.70 -18.30 -1.17
N GLN A 242 -13.43 -19.02 -0.09
CA GLN A 242 -13.58 -20.48 -0.03
C GLN A 242 -15.04 -20.93 -0.22
N ALA A 243 -16.01 -20.11 0.22
CA ALA A 243 -17.43 -20.36 0.03
C ALA A 243 -17.96 -19.93 -1.36
N GLY A 244 -17.17 -19.19 -2.14
CA GLY A 244 -17.63 -18.54 -3.37
C GLY A 244 -18.69 -17.46 -3.15
N ASP A 245 -18.66 -16.79 -1.99
CA ASP A 245 -19.60 -15.72 -1.61
C ASP A 245 -19.13 -14.35 -2.12
N GLU A 246 -19.61 -13.96 -3.30
CA GLU A 246 -19.29 -12.69 -3.95
C GLU A 246 -19.56 -11.46 -3.08
N ALA A 247 -20.71 -11.43 -2.41
CA ALA A 247 -21.03 -10.29 -1.54
C ALA A 247 -20.09 -10.24 -0.33
N GLY A 248 -19.68 -11.40 0.19
CA GLY A 248 -18.78 -11.52 1.32
C GLY A 248 -17.36 -11.02 1.01
N TYR A 249 -16.74 -11.51 -0.07
CA TYR A 249 -15.37 -11.10 -0.40
C TYR A 249 -15.30 -9.67 -0.94
N ASP A 250 -16.32 -9.17 -1.65
CA ASP A 250 -16.38 -7.76 -2.07
C ASP A 250 -16.43 -6.84 -0.85
N ALA A 251 -17.29 -7.15 0.14
CA ALA A 251 -17.40 -6.36 1.36
C ALA A 251 -16.11 -6.38 2.21
N ALA A 252 -15.42 -7.52 2.23
CA ALA A 252 -14.12 -7.65 2.89
C ALA A 252 -13.07 -6.74 2.21
N ALA A 253 -12.94 -6.81 0.88
CA ALA A 253 -12.00 -5.99 0.12
C ALA A 253 -12.27 -4.49 0.29
N GLU A 254 -13.54 -4.07 0.24
CA GLU A 254 -13.96 -2.69 0.48
C GLU A 254 -13.59 -2.21 1.91
N THR A 255 -13.75 -3.08 2.91
CA THR A 255 -13.38 -2.77 4.30
C THR A 255 -11.87 -2.59 4.46
N VAL A 256 -11.05 -3.45 3.85
CA VAL A 256 -9.59 -3.32 3.86
C VAL A 256 -9.17 -1.99 3.22
N MET A 257 -9.72 -1.66 2.05
CA MET A 257 -9.43 -0.39 1.36
C MET A 257 -9.84 0.82 2.19
N LYS A 258 -11.04 0.81 2.79
CA LYS A 258 -11.50 1.89 3.69
C LYS A 258 -10.51 2.13 4.83
N ASN A 259 -10.04 1.08 5.49
CA ASN A 259 -9.10 1.19 6.62
C ASN A 259 -7.70 1.68 6.20
N ILE A 260 -7.25 1.32 5.00
CA ILE A 260 -6.03 1.87 4.39
C ILE A 260 -6.22 3.39 4.18
N ILE A 261 -7.31 3.85 3.56
CA ILE A 261 -7.55 5.29 3.34
C ILE A 261 -7.63 6.06 4.66
N ILE A 262 -8.29 5.53 5.69
CA ILE A 262 -8.32 6.16 7.03
C ILE A 262 -6.89 6.35 7.55
N THR A 263 -6.11 5.27 7.55
CA THR A 263 -4.77 5.25 8.14
C THR A 263 -3.83 6.23 7.43
N TYR A 264 -3.83 6.24 6.10
CA TYR A 264 -2.94 7.13 5.33
C TYR A 264 -3.46 8.57 5.27
N SER A 265 -4.77 8.81 5.44
CA SER A 265 -5.31 10.15 5.69
C SER A 265 -4.79 10.71 7.01
N GLN A 266 -4.91 9.94 8.11
CA GLN A 266 -4.37 10.29 9.43
C GLN A 266 -2.86 10.56 9.35
N ALA A 267 -2.11 9.73 8.62
CA ALA A 267 -0.68 9.94 8.43
C ALA A 267 -0.38 11.25 7.71
N THR A 268 -1.04 11.50 6.58
CA THR A 268 -0.84 12.72 5.78
C THR A 268 -1.17 13.96 6.62
N LEU A 269 -2.35 13.99 7.27
CA LEU A 269 -2.78 15.07 8.17
C LEU A 269 -1.74 15.37 9.27
N LYS A 270 -1.25 14.33 9.94
CA LYS A 270 -0.27 14.48 11.02
C LYS A 270 1.03 15.12 10.52
N TYR A 271 1.54 14.65 9.39
CA TYR A 271 2.87 15.09 8.95
C TYR A 271 2.83 16.46 8.31
N THR A 272 1.78 16.81 7.57
CA THR A 272 1.59 18.17 7.07
C THR A 272 1.37 19.17 8.20
N SER A 273 0.70 18.77 9.30
CA SER A 273 0.50 19.65 10.45
C SER A 273 1.77 19.87 11.28
N LYS A 274 2.79 19.02 11.15
CA LYS A 274 4.04 19.10 11.92
C LYS A 274 5.20 19.77 11.18
N MET A 275 4.99 20.19 9.93
CA MET A 275 6.02 20.84 9.11
C MET A 275 6.44 22.23 9.60
N ASP A 276 5.80 22.78 10.63
CA ASP A 276 6.25 23.97 11.37
C ASP A 276 7.42 23.72 12.33
N SER A 277 7.77 22.45 12.56
CA SER A 277 8.87 22.07 13.44
C SER A 277 10.22 22.64 13.01
N THR A 278 10.89 23.37 13.92
CA THR A 278 12.22 23.96 13.66
C THR A 278 13.32 22.93 13.44
N ASP A 279 13.12 21.70 13.94
CA ASP A 279 14.17 20.67 14.02
C ASP A 279 13.89 19.47 13.11
N SER A 280 12.67 19.35 12.57
CA SER A 280 12.24 18.13 11.87
C SER A 280 11.32 18.38 10.68
N ALA A 281 11.17 19.63 10.21
CA ALA A 281 10.29 19.95 9.07
C ALA A 281 10.60 19.11 7.82
N GLU A 282 11.86 19.03 7.38
CA GLU A 282 12.24 18.21 6.21
C GLU A 282 11.90 16.73 6.37
N LYS A 283 12.08 16.20 7.59
CA LYS A 283 11.75 14.82 7.93
C LYS A 283 10.24 14.60 7.86
N TYR A 284 9.45 15.51 8.42
CA TYR A 284 8.00 15.41 8.40
C TYR A 284 7.45 15.59 6.99
N GLN A 285 8.02 16.47 6.17
CA GLN A 285 7.68 16.59 4.76
C GLN A 285 7.94 15.27 4.01
N ALA A 286 9.10 14.64 4.23
CA ALA A 286 9.45 13.36 3.61
C ALA A 286 8.53 12.20 4.06
N GLU A 287 8.20 12.13 5.36
CA GLU A 287 7.24 11.14 5.86
C GLU A 287 5.85 11.40 5.27
N GLY A 288 5.39 12.66 5.27
CA GLY A 288 4.11 13.06 4.67
C GLY A 288 4.01 12.70 3.20
N TYR A 289 5.05 12.99 2.40
CA TYR A 289 5.16 12.62 1.00
C TYR A 289 4.93 11.12 0.81
N ALA A 290 5.67 10.27 1.53
CA ALA A 290 5.57 8.83 1.34
C ALA A 290 4.19 8.26 1.77
N PHE A 291 3.60 8.82 2.83
CA PHE A 291 2.26 8.41 3.27
C PHE A 291 1.17 8.86 2.29
N TRP A 292 1.27 10.07 1.75
CA TRP A 292 0.37 10.55 0.70
C TRP A 292 0.47 9.68 -0.56
N LYS A 293 1.70 9.36 -1.00
CA LYS A 293 1.95 8.46 -2.14
C LYS A 293 1.34 7.07 -1.98
N THR A 294 1.03 6.64 -0.75
CA THR A 294 0.39 5.34 -0.46
C THR A 294 -1.14 5.35 -0.67
N MET A 295 -1.77 6.52 -0.79
CA MET A 295 -3.23 6.62 -1.02
C MET A 295 -3.59 7.46 -2.23
N GLU A 296 -2.64 8.20 -2.81
CA GLU A 296 -2.87 9.19 -3.86
C GLU A 296 -3.63 8.62 -5.06
N ALA A 297 -3.20 7.48 -5.61
CA ALA A 297 -3.83 6.85 -6.78
C ALA A 297 -5.28 6.38 -6.52
N TYR A 298 -5.69 6.29 -5.26
CA TYR A 298 -7.05 5.93 -4.84
C TYR A 298 -7.85 7.14 -4.36
N SER A 299 -7.21 8.30 -4.23
CA SER A 299 -7.83 9.50 -3.66
C SER A 299 -8.00 10.60 -4.71
N ALA A 300 -7.06 10.72 -5.64
CA ALA A 300 -6.94 11.87 -6.54
C ALA A 300 -8.22 12.16 -7.35
N GLU A 301 -8.84 11.13 -7.93
CA GLU A 301 -10.11 11.28 -8.68
C GLU A 301 -11.26 11.82 -7.82
N HIS A 302 -11.17 11.73 -6.49
CA HIS A 302 -12.17 12.24 -5.55
C HIS A 302 -11.80 13.61 -4.98
N THR A 303 -10.80 14.28 -5.56
CA THR A 303 -10.34 15.61 -5.13
C THR A 303 -10.57 16.71 -6.17
N ASN A 304 -11.38 16.44 -7.20
CA ASN A 304 -11.69 17.43 -8.23
C ASN A 304 -12.41 18.64 -7.63
N ALA A 305 -12.21 19.82 -8.23
CA ALA A 305 -12.82 21.05 -7.76
C ALA A 305 -13.33 21.96 -8.88
N CYS A 306 -14.29 22.80 -8.53
CA CYS A 306 -14.72 23.95 -9.31
C CYS A 306 -14.19 25.22 -8.64
N ILE A 307 -13.47 26.03 -9.40
CA ILE A 307 -12.82 27.26 -8.93
C ILE A 307 -13.59 28.45 -9.50
N ASN A 308 -14.16 29.27 -8.62
CA ASN A 308 -14.85 30.48 -9.00
C ASN A 308 -13.86 31.54 -9.52
N ALA A 309 -14.33 32.45 -10.38
CA ALA A 309 -13.56 33.62 -10.83
C ALA A 309 -12.95 34.46 -9.67
N ASP A 310 -13.60 34.47 -8.49
CA ASP A 310 -13.10 35.15 -7.28
C ASP A 310 -12.08 34.31 -6.48
N GLY A 311 -11.74 33.09 -6.94
CA GLY A 311 -10.77 32.19 -6.32
C GLY A 311 -11.34 31.21 -5.28
N ASN A 312 -12.64 31.28 -5.00
CA ASN A 312 -13.30 30.32 -4.09
C ASN A 312 -13.34 28.92 -4.70
N VAL A 313 -12.98 27.91 -3.91
CA VAL A 313 -12.91 26.51 -4.34
C VAL A 313 -14.09 25.74 -3.78
N THR A 314 -14.77 24.96 -4.64
CA THR A 314 -15.78 23.98 -4.25
C THR A 314 -15.31 22.59 -4.69
N TYR A 315 -15.09 21.68 -3.75
CA TYR A 315 -14.78 20.29 -4.08
C TYR A 315 -16.01 19.58 -4.63
N VAL A 316 -15.82 18.83 -5.71
CA VAL A 316 -16.88 18.09 -6.40
C VAL A 316 -16.63 16.59 -6.43
N GLY A 317 -15.66 16.09 -5.66
CA GLY A 317 -15.35 14.67 -5.58
C GLY A 317 -14.86 14.15 -6.93
N ASN A 318 -15.54 13.15 -7.48
CA ASN A 318 -15.32 12.62 -8.82
C ASN A 318 -16.21 13.26 -9.89
N GLY A 319 -16.80 14.43 -9.59
CA GLY A 319 -17.47 15.26 -10.58
C GLY A 319 -16.50 15.68 -11.69
N ASP A 320 -17.07 16.02 -12.84
CA ASP A 320 -16.34 16.51 -14.01
C ASP A 320 -16.66 17.99 -14.28
N ALA A 321 -16.17 18.52 -15.40
CA ALA A 321 -16.41 19.91 -15.79
C ALA A 321 -17.90 20.29 -15.90
N THR A 322 -18.81 19.34 -16.09
CA THR A 322 -20.26 19.61 -16.15
C THR A 322 -20.88 19.89 -14.78
N THR A 323 -20.15 19.61 -13.70
CA THR A 323 -20.58 19.87 -12.32
C THR A 323 -20.36 21.34 -11.93
N CYS A 324 -19.49 22.05 -12.65
CA CYS A 324 -19.18 23.45 -12.38
C CYS A 324 -20.23 24.41 -12.96
N GLY A 325 -20.47 25.52 -12.25
CA GLY A 325 -21.35 26.58 -12.68
C GLY A 325 -20.79 27.42 -13.84
N GLU A 326 -21.62 28.28 -14.43
CA GLU A 326 -21.26 29.10 -15.61
C GLU A 326 -20.05 30.05 -15.41
N ASN A 327 -19.68 30.36 -14.16
CA ASN A 327 -18.55 31.24 -13.81
C ASN A 327 -17.44 30.51 -13.01
N GLU A 328 -17.34 29.20 -13.18
CA GLU A 328 -16.36 28.35 -12.50
C GLU A 328 -15.49 27.61 -13.52
N SER A 329 -14.20 27.48 -13.23
CA SER A 329 -13.29 26.62 -13.96
C SER A 329 -13.12 25.29 -13.22
N PHE A 330 -13.26 24.20 -13.96
CA PHE A 330 -12.97 22.86 -13.45
C PHE A 330 -11.47 22.62 -13.35
N ASP A 331 -11.05 21.99 -12.26
CA ASP A 331 -9.70 21.51 -12.03
C ASP A 331 -9.73 20.06 -11.55
N ALA A 332 -9.19 19.16 -12.36
CA ALA A 332 -9.11 17.74 -12.04
C ALA A 332 -8.02 17.53 -11.00
N HIS A 333 -8.30 16.71 -9.98
CA HIS A 333 -7.35 16.36 -8.92
C HIS A 333 -6.83 17.57 -8.12
N TYR A 334 -7.56 18.69 -8.08
CA TYR A 334 -7.14 19.92 -7.39
C TYR A 334 -6.61 19.67 -5.97
N GLY A 335 -7.33 18.90 -5.15
CA GLY A 335 -6.89 18.61 -3.78
C GLY A 335 -5.61 17.76 -3.72
N ALA A 336 -5.48 16.76 -4.59
CA ALA A 336 -4.27 15.95 -4.71
C ALA A 336 -3.06 16.81 -5.15
N ASP A 337 -3.24 17.69 -6.13
CA ASP A 337 -2.20 18.61 -6.59
C ASP A 337 -1.77 19.58 -5.49
N LYS A 338 -2.70 20.05 -4.65
CA LYS A 338 -2.37 20.87 -3.48
C LYS A 338 -1.59 20.13 -2.40
N ILE A 339 -1.95 18.87 -2.14
CA ILE A 339 -1.17 18.04 -1.21
C ILE A 339 0.23 17.77 -1.79
N ASN A 340 0.35 17.50 -3.09
CA ASN A 340 1.62 17.34 -3.78
C ASN A 340 2.50 18.61 -3.72
N GLU A 341 1.90 19.79 -3.88
CA GLU A 341 2.59 21.09 -3.72
C GLU A 341 3.16 21.24 -2.31
N ILE A 342 2.37 20.95 -1.28
CA ILE A 342 2.79 21.00 0.14
C ILE A 342 3.93 20.02 0.44
N LEU A 343 3.84 18.81 -0.10
CA LEU A 343 4.77 17.73 0.17
C LEU A 343 5.93 17.65 -0.84
N ASN A 344 6.12 18.69 -1.66
CA ASN A 344 7.21 18.74 -2.63
C ASN A 344 8.57 18.81 -1.92
N LEU A 345 9.32 17.71 -1.97
CA LEU A 345 10.62 17.57 -1.30
C LEU A 345 11.70 18.53 -1.82
N SER A 346 11.52 19.07 -3.03
CA SER A 346 12.43 20.07 -3.61
C SER A 346 12.10 21.50 -3.17
N ASP A 347 10.95 21.73 -2.56
CA ASP A 347 10.49 23.04 -2.13
C ASP A 347 10.60 23.21 -0.60
N ALA A 348 11.75 23.71 -0.17
CA ALA A 348 11.99 24.04 1.22
C ALA A 348 11.14 25.23 1.73
N SER A 349 10.47 25.99 0.85
CA SER A 349 9.60 27.09 1.29
C SER A 349 8.29 26.61 1.94
N MET A 350 7.94 25.33 1.73
CA MET A 350 6.83 24.69 2.42
C MET A 350 7.19 24.30 3.87
N GLN A 351 8.46 24.37 4.26
CA GLN A 351 8.88 24.06 5.63
C GLN A 351 8.69 25.28 6.55
N GLY A 352 8.49 25.05 7.85
CA GLY A 352 8.23 26.10 8.83
C GLY A 352 6.77 26.55 8.92
N THR A 353 5.86 25.83 8.25
CA THR A 353 4.41 26.06 8.27
C THR A 353 3.66 24.75 8.53
N SER A 354 2.62 24.79 9.36
CA SER A 354 1.66 23.69 9.50
C SER A 354 0.57 23.83 8.45
N TYR A 355 0.24 22.74 7.77
CA TYR A 355 -0.83 22.72 6.78
C TYR A 355 -1.96 21.80 7.24
N ASP A 356 -3.16 22.36 7.27
CA ASP A 356 -4.39 21.59 7.35
C ASP A 356 -4.81 21.15 5.94
N VAL A 357 -4.70 19.86 5.69
CA VAL A 357 -5.08 19.25 4.41
C VAL A 357 -6.41 18.50 4.47
N ALA A 358 -7.12 18.54 5.60
CA ALA A 358 -8.43 17.89 5.73
C ALA A 358 -9.43 18.34 4.66
N PRO A 359 -9.53 19.64 4.31
CA PRO A 359 -10.46 20.08 3.27
C PRO A 359 -10.20 19.45 1.89
N HIS A 360 -8.95 19.08 1.59
CA HIS A 360 -8.59 18.39 0.34
C HIS A 360 -9.08 16.93 0.32
N LEU A 361 -9.41 16.35 1.48
CA LEU A 361 -9.73 14.93 1.65
C LEU A 361 -11.20 14.67 1.98
N GLU A 362 -12.01 15.68 2.29
CA GLU A 362 -13.43 15.50 2.68
C GLU A 362 -14.23 14.67 1.65
N MET A 363 -14.04 14.95 0.36
CA MET A 363 -14.74 14.22 -0.70
C MET A 363 -14.17 12.81 -0.93
N VAL A 364 -12.89 12.57 -0.60
CA VAL A 364 -12.30 11.24 -0.54
C VAL A 364 -12.96 10.44 0.58
N TRP A 365 -13.09 11.03 1.77
CA TRP A 365 -13.73 10.37 2.90
C TRP A 365 -15.21 10.06 2.61
N ALA A 366 -15.93 10.99 1.99
CA ALA A 366 -17.30 10.77 1.56
C ALA A 366 -17.42 9.60 0.56
N HIS A 367 -16.48 9.47 -0.39
CA HIS A 367 -16.47 8.36 -1.34
C HIS A 367 -16.36 7.00 -0.66
N TYR A 368 -15.45 6.86 0.31
CA TYR A 368 -15.21 5.61 1.05
C TYR A 368 -16.16 5.41 2.24
N GLY A 369 -17.17 6.27 2.43
CA GLY A 369 -18.06 6.21 3.58
C GLY A 369 -17.33 6.34 4.92
N ILE A 370 -16.24 7.11 4.93
CA ILE A 370 -15.43 7.45 6.10
C ILE A 370 -16.05 8.68 6.76
N THR A 371 -16.24 8.61 8.08
CA THR A 371 -16.77 9.72 8.88
C THR A 371 -15.66 10.44 9.64
N GLU A 372 -15.95 11.63 10.16
CA GLU A 372 -15.03 12.33 11.08
C GLU A 372 -14.66 11.47 12.31
N ALA A 373 -15.58 10.61 12.78
CA ALA A 373 -15.33 9.71 13.89
C ALA A 373 -14.35 8.58 13.51
N ASP A 374 -14.35 8.13 12.26
CA ASP A 374 -13.40 7.14 11.75
C ASP A 374 -11.98 7.75 11.64
N ILE A 375 -11.87 9.02 11.23
CA ILE A 375 -10.60 9.75 11.18
C ILE A 375 -10.10 10.11 12.58
N GLY A 376 -11.00 10.50 13.48
CA GLY A 376 -10.66 10.96 14.82
C GLY A 376 -10.13 12.39 14.85
N SER A 377 -9.40 12.73 15.90
CA SER A 377 -8.80 14.06 16.08
C SER A 377 -7.40 13.90 16.62
N MET A 378 -6.45 14.64 16.05
CA MET A 378 -5.05 14.58 16.49
C MET A 378 -4.95 14.92 17.99
N ALA A 379 -4.43 13.98 18.77
CA ALA A 379 -4.39 14.01 20.23
C ALA A 379 -3.22 14.84 20.81
#